data_AF-A0A352RRC2-F1
#
_entry.id   AF-A0A352RRC2-F1
#
_cell.length_a   1.000
_cell.length_b   1.000
_cell.length_c   1.000
_cell.angle_alpha   90.00
_cell.angle_beta   90.00
_cell.angle_gamma   90.00
#
_symmetry.space_group_name_H-M   'P 1'
#
loop_
_entity.id
_entity.type
_entity.pdbx_description
1 polymer ?
#
loop_
_entity_poly.entity_id
_entity_poly.type
_entity_poly.pdbx_seq_one_letter_code
_entity_poly.pdbx_strand_id
1 'polypeptide(L)'
;LVNPIGLEDWKAKGVPSLSVDQWYARELNVTAERIRNYEKSTYYVNQWKPEYEPWVQMLAGMNRGPGKQIVAWNSALLYDMIFTQPVVYEISAIQAPTLLMIGDRDTTAIAKDAAPPDVQAKLGHYPELAKATARAIPNTTLVEFPDMGHAPQMQDPQAFHKALLE
;
A
#
# COMPACT_ATOMS: atom_id res chain seq x y z
N LEU A 1 8.97 8.84 5.13
CA LEU A 1 7.76 8.07 4.73
C LEU A 1 7.95 7.61 3.30
N VAL A 2 7.96 6.29 3.04
CA VAL A 2 8.16 5.72 1.70
C VAL A 2 6.86 5.04 1.28
N ASN A 3 6.24 5.51 0.20
CA ASN A 3 4.93 5.05 -0.31
C ASN A 3 3.94 4.60 0.80
N PRO A 4 3.68 5.43 1.83
CA PRO A 4 2.78 5.03 2.90
C PRO A 4 1.36 4.78 2.35
N ILE A 5 0.67 3.81 2.94
CA ILE A 5 -0.79 3.73 2.86
C ILE A 5 -1.43 4.66 3.91
N GLY A 6 -2.70 5.01 3.73
CA GLY A 6 -3.41 5.91 4.66
C GLY A 6 -3.24 7.41 4.36
N LEU A 7 -2.84 7.77 3.13
CA LEU A 7 -2.86 9.15 2.64
C LEU A 7 -4.27 9.66 2.27
N GLU A 8 -5.26 8.77 2.33
CA GLU A 8 -6.68 9.05 2.16
C GLU A 8 -7.50 8.16 3.09
N ASP A 9 -8.71 8.58 3.43
CA ASP A 9 -9.69 7.73 4.12
C ASP A 9 -10.63 7.08 3.08
N TRP A 10 -10.35 5.82 2.75
CA TRP A 10 -11.16 5.04 1.80
C TRP A 10 -12.59 4.80 2.33
N LYS A 11 -12.75 4.64 3.64
CA LYS A 11 -14.06 4.46 4.29
C LYS A 11 -14.89 5.73 4.12
N ALA A 12 -14.32 6.90 4.39
CA ALA A 12 -14.99 8.19 4.18
C ALA A 12 -15.33 8.44 2.70
N LYS A 13 -14.55 7.89 1.77
CA LYS A 13 -14.83 7.93 0.33
C LYS A 13 -15.90 6.94 -0.14
N GLY A 14 -16.41 6.08 0.73
CA GLY A 14 -17.52 5.17 0.44
C GLY A 14 -17.12 3.72 0.12
N VAL A 15 -15.88 3.33 0.41
CA VAL A 15 -15.49 1.91 0.34
C VAL A 15 -16.24 1.12 1.43
N PRO A 16 -16.91 -0.01 1.11
CA PRO A 16 -17.58 -0.82 2.11
C PRO A 16 -16.58 -1.42 3.11
N SER A 17 -16.93 -1.40 4.40
CA SER A 17 -16.19 -2.13 5.42
C SER A 17 -16.43 -3.63 5.27
N LEU A 18 -15.35 -4.41 5.41
CA LEU A 18 -15.42 -5.85 5.59
C LEU A 18 -15.23 -6.19 7.07
N SER A 19 -16.00 -7.13 7.59
CA SER A 19 -15.78 -7.71 8.91
C SER A 19 -14.46 -8.49 9.00
N VAL A 20 -13.95 -8.67 10.21
CA VAL A 20 -12.76 -9.51 10.46
C VAL A 20 -12.92 -10.91 9.87
N ASP A 21 -14.10 -11.54 9.99
CA ASP A 21 -14.35 -12.87 9.41
C ASP A 21 -14.29 -12.88 7.88
N GLN A 22 -14.78 -11.81 7.22
CA GLN A 22 -14.68 -11.67 5.77
C GLN A 22 -13.22 -11.47 5.32
N TRP A 23 -12.45 -10.66 6.05
CA TRP A 23 -11.01 -10.54 5.81
C TRP A 23 -10.31 -11.88 6.02
N TYR A 24 -10.61 -12.59 7.11
CA TYR A 24 -10.03 -13.90 7.40
C TYR A 24 -10.30 -14.91 6.28
N ALA A 25 -11.54 -15.02 5.82
CA ALA A 25 -11.90 -15.88 4.69
C ALA A 25 -11.14 -15.52 3.41
N ARG A 26 -10.92 -14.22 3.15
CA ARG A 26 -10.11 -13.76 2.01
C ARG A 26 -8.64 -14.14 2.15
N GLU A 27 -8.06 -13.96 3.33
CA GLU A 27 -6.65 -14.20 3.63
C GLU A 27 -6.29 -15.70 3.59
N LEU A 28 -7.22 -16.57 4.01
CA LEU A 28 -7.07 -18.02 3.86
C LEU A 28 -6.91 -18.48 2.40
N ASN A 29 -7.33 -17.67 1.43
CA ASN A 29 -7.28 -18.01 0.00
C ASN A 29 -6.15 -17.28 -0.75
N VAL A 30 -5.19 -16.67 -0.04
CA VAL A 30 -4.03 -16.03 -0.65
C VAL A 30 -3.09 -17.08 -1.25
N THR A 31 -2.66 -16.85 -2.49
CA THR A 31 -1.72 -17.70 -3.23
C THR A 31 -0.57 -16.86 -3.77
N ALA A 32 0.56 -17.52 -4.09
CA ALA A 32 1.70 -16.86 -4.72
C ALA A 32 1.32 -16.17 -6.04
N GLU A 33 0.45 -16.79 -6.85
CA GLU A 33 -0.04 -16.19 -8.09
C GLU A 33 -0.84 -14.91 -7.83
N ARG A 34 -1.73 -14.92 -6.83
CA ARG A 34 -2.53 -13.74 -6.48
C ARG A 34 -1.64 -12.60 -5.99
N ILE A 35 -0.66 -12.90 -5.13
CA ILE A 35 0.33 -11.93 -4.64
C ILE A 35 1.13 -11.37 -5.82
N ARG A 36 1.70 -12.25 -6.67
CA ARG A 36 2.49 -11.85 -7.84
C ARG A 36 1.71 -10.92 -8.78
N ASN A 37 0.46 -11.26 -9.11
CA ASN A 37 -0.35 -10.46 -10.02
C ASN A 37 -0.68 -9.08 -9.43
N TYR A 38 -0.93 -9.02 -8.12
CA TYR A 38 -1.15 -7.77 -7.40
C TYR A 38 0.11 -6.90 -7.34
N GLU A 39 1.24 -7.46 -6.92
CA GLU A 39 2.52 -6.73 -6.85
C GLU A 39 3.00 -6.31 -8.24
N LYS A 40 2.90 -7.18 -9.25
CA LYS A 40 3.25 -6.84 -10.63
C LYS A 40 2.49 -5.60 -11.11
N SER A 41 1.18 -5.56 -10.91
CA SER A 41 0.34 -4.45 -11.39
C SER A 41 0.48 -3.18 -10.55
N THR A 42 0.56 -3.32 -9.22
CA THR A 42 0.50 -2.18 -8.28
C THR A 42 1.89 -1.71 -7.84
N TYR A 43 2.81 -2.63 -7.57
CA TYR A 43 4.13 -2.29 -6.99
C TYR A 43 5.15 -1.97 -8.07
N TYR A 44 5.08 -2.68 -9.20
CA TYR A 44 6.13 -2.66 -10.24
C TYR A 44 5.63 -2.23 -11.62
N VAL A 45 4.46 -1.57 -11.70
CA VAL A 45 3.95 -0.94 -12.93
C VAL A 45 3.92 -1.92 -14.13
N ASN A 46 3.39 -3.12 -13.88
CA ASN A 46 3.30 -4.24 -14.81
C ASN A 46 4.64 -4.86 -15.25
N GLN A 47 5.76 -4.46 -14.66
CA GLN A 47 7.06 -5.08 -14.86
C GLN A 47 7.28 -6.23 -13.87
N TRP A 48 8.10 -7.21 -14.24
CA TRP A 48 8.45 -8.31 -13.35
C TRP A 48 9.92 -8.69 -13.54
N LYS A 49 10.66 -8.74 -12.43
CA LYS A 49 12.04 -9.22 -12.37
C LYS A 49 12.11 -10.46 -11.47
N PRO A 50 12.98 -11.45 -11.75
CA PRO A 50 13.13 -12.63 -10.90
C PRO A 50 13.42 -12.29 -9.44
N GLU A 51 14.16 -11.21 -9.16
CA GLU A 51 14.45 -10.74 -7.80
C GLU A 51 13.22 -10.29 -6.98
N TYR A 52 12.03 -10.16 -7.58
CA TYR A 52 10.79 -9.88 -6.84
C TYR A 52 10.16 -11.15 -6.26
N GLU A 53 10.43 -12.31 -6.87
CA GLU A 53 9.81 -13.59 -6.52
C GLU A 53 10.10 -14.08 -5.09
N PRO A 54 11.30 -13.88 -4.49
CA PRO A 54 11.54 -14.28 -3.12
C PRO A 54 10.54 -13.68 -2.11
N TRP A 55 10.11 -12.42 -2.31
CA TRP A 55 9.16 -11.75 -1.43
C TRP A 55 7.74 -12.31 -1.57
N VAL A 56 7.34 -12.62 -2.82
CA VAL A 56 6.10 -13.35 -3.10
C VAL A 56 6.09 -14.71 -2.39
N GLN A 57 7.19 -15.46 -2.50
CA GLN A 57 7.31 -16.78 -1.90
C GLN A 57 7.39 -16.73 -0.37
N MET A 58 7.99 -15.69 0.20
CA MET A 58 7.98 -15.44 1.64
C MET A 58 6.53 -15.28 2.14
N LEU A 59 5.75 -14.40 1.51
CA LEU A 59 4.35 -14.17 1.88
C LEU A 59 3.46 -15.41 1.66
N ALA A 60 3.58 -16.04 0.49
CA ALA A 60 2.81 -17.24 0.18
C ALA A 60 3.22 -18.44 1.06
N GLY A 61 4.49 -18.53 1.43
CA GLY A 61 5.04 -19.60 2.27
C GLY A 61 4.41 -19.64 3.66
N MET A 62 4.11 -18.48 4.24
CA MET A 62 3.39 -18.39 5.52
C MET A 62 1.98 -19.01 5.45
N ASN A 63 1.37 -19.01 4.27
CA ASN A 63 0.06 -19.60 4.00
C ASN A 63 0.10 -21.08 3.57
N ARG A 64 1.27 -21.71 3.50
CA ARG A 64 1.42 -23.14 3.15
C ARG A 64 1.63 -24.05 4.36
N GLY A 65 2.13 -23.50 5.46
CA GLY A 65 2.46 -24.26 6.67
C GLY A 65 1.28 -24.49 7.62
N PRO A 66 1.48 -25.26 8.70
CA PRO A 66 0.45 -25.50 9.71
C PRO A 66 0.01 -24.22 10.44
N GLY A 67 0.83 -23.17 10.44
CA GLY A 67 0.52 -21.86 11.03
C GLY A 67 -0.42 -20.98 10.20
N LYS A 68 -0.88 -21.43 9.01
CA LYS A 68 -1.70 -20.64 8.08
C LYS A 68 -2.88 -19.93 8.74
N GLN A 69 -3.63 -20.63 9.60
CA GLN A 69 -4.82 -20.06 10.24
C GLN A 69 -4.48 -18.88 11.15
N ILE A 70 -3.38 -18.97 11.89
CA ILE A 70 -2.92 -17.88 12.78
C ILE A 70 -2.44 -16.70 11.94
N VAL A 71 -1.69 -16.96 10.86
CA VAL A 71 -1.24 -15.91 9.92
C VAL A 71 -2.43 -15.18 9.31
N ALA A 72 -3.41 -15.91 8.76
CA ALA A 72 -4.58 -15.32 8.14
C ALA A 72 -5.44 -14.55 9.15
N TRP A 73 -5.58 -15.03 10.40
CA TRP A 73 -6.35 -14.34 11.44
C TRP A 73 -5.70 -13.01 11.84
N ASN A 74 -4.37 -13.01 12.06
CA ASN A 74 -3.66 -11.77 12.35
C ASN A 74 -3.68 -10.81 11.16
N SER A 75 -3.56 -11.30 9.92
CA SER A 75 -3.72 -10.50 8.72
C SER A 75 -5.10 -9.83 8.65
N ALA A 76 -6.17 -10.56 9.00
CA ALA A 76 -7.52 -10.02 9.04
C ALA A 76 -7.69 -8.90 10.07
N LEU A 77 -7.12 -9.06 11.27
CA LEU A 77 -7.09 -8.02 12.30
C LEU A 77 -6.29 -6.79 11.84
N LEU A 78 -5.19 -6.97 11.12
CA LEU A 78 -4.40 -5.87 10.56
C LEU A 78 -5.18 -5.11 9.49
N TYR A 79 -5.89 -5.79 8.59
CA TYR A 79 -6.72 -5.11 7.59
C TYR A 79 -7.88 -4.32 8.23
N ASP A 80 -8.53 -4.89 9.25
CA ASP A 80 -9.55 -4.19 10.01
C ASP A 80 -8.98 -2.93 10.70
N MET A 81 -7.83 -3.05 11.35
CA MET A 81 -7.12 -1.91 11.96
C MET A 81 -6.79 -0.82 10.94
N ILE A 82 -6.17 -1.18 9.81
CA ILE A 82 -5.80 -0.24 8.74
C ILE A 82 -7.03 0.50 8.21
N PHE A 83 -8.15 -0.20 8.05
CA PHE A 83 -9.36 0.38 7.48
C PHE A 83 -10.13 1.26 8.48
N THR A 84 -10.08 0.94 9.78
CA THR A 84 -10.92 1.57 10.81
C THR A 84 -10.21 2.66 11.61
N GLN A 85 -8.88 2.75 11.53
CA GLN A 85 -8.05 3.67 12.33
C GLN A 85 -7.22 4.59 11.42
N PRO A 86 -7.84 5.55 10.72
CA PRO A 86 -7.16 6.42 9.76
C PRO A 86 -6.25 7.44 10.45
N VAL A 87 -5.06 7.68 9.90
CA VAL A 87 -4.12 8.71 10.37
C VAL A 87 -4.15 9.99 9.51
N VAL A 88 -4.85 9.98 8.37
CA VAL A 88 -4.86 11.09 7.39
C VAL A 88 -5.29 12.42 8.01
N TYR A 89 -6.10 12.38 9.06
CA TYR A 89 -6.60 13.57 9.76
C TYR A 89 -5.57 14.22 10.69
N GLU A 90 -4.52 13.48 11.03
CA GLU A 90 -3.51 13.87 12.02
C GLU A 90 -2.15 14.16 11.39
N ILE A 91 -1.99 13.97 10.08
CA ILE A 91 -0.70 14.19 9.39
C ILE A 91 -0.17 15.62 9.59
N SER A 92 -1.05 16.62 9.69
CA SER A 92 -0.63 18.01 9.95
C SER A 92 -0.06 18.22 11.35
N ALA A 93 -0.25 17.29 12.28
CA ALA A 93 0.34 17.33 13.61
C ALA A 93 1.82 16.90 13.62
N ILE A 94 2.33 16.31 12.54
CA ILE A 94 3.74 15.89 12.44
C ILE A 94 4.64 17.13 12.45
N GLN A 95 5.40 17.30 13.54
CA GLN A 95 6.33 18.43 13.69
C GLN A 95 7.74 18.11 13.17
N ALA A 96 8.13 16.84 13.15
CA ALA A 96 9.44 16.41 12.72
C ALA A 96 9.65 16.68 11.22
N PRO A 97 10.87 17.06 10.79
CA PRO A 97 11.22 17.09 9.37
C PRO A 97 10.88 15.74 8.72
N THR A 98 10.11 15.80 7.64
CA THR A 98 9.53 14.62 7.00
C THR A 98 9.93 14.55 5.54
N LEU A 99 10.72 13.54 5.19
CA LEU A 99 10.94 13.16 3.80
C LEU A 99 9.79 12.23 3.34
N LEU A 100 9.06 12.63 2.30
CA LEU A 100 7.99 11.86 1.67
C LEU A 100 8.47 11.39 0.29
N MET A 101 8.60 10.09 0.09
CA MET A 101 9.12 9.47 -1.14
C MET A 101 8.02 8.62 -1.78
N ILE A 102 7.57 8.99 -2.98
CA ILE A 102 6.35 8.43 -3.59
C ILE A 102 6.61 7.99 -5.03
N GLY A 103 6.27 6.74 -5.35
CA GLY A 103 6.05 6.30 -6.72
C GLY A 103 4.67 6.72 -7.23
N ASP A 104 4.64 7.50 -8.31
CA ASP A 104 3.44 8.14 -8.85
C ASP A 104 2.48 7.17 -9.56
N ARG A 105 2.97 5.97 -9.93
CA ARG A 105 2.16 4.93 -10.58
C ARG A 105 1.50 3.99 -9.59
N ASP A 106 1.67 4.23 -8.29
CA ASP A 106 0.99 3.48 -7.25
C ASP A 106 -0.54 3.71 -7.34
N THR A 107 -1.29 2.62 -7.17
CA THR A 107 -2.77 2.59 -7.20
C THR A 107 -3.34 1.86 -5.99
N THR A 108 -2.57 1.82 -4.90
CA THR A 108 -2.95 1.12 -3.67
C THR A 108 -4.13 1.81 -3.01
N ALA A 109 -5.19 1.03 -2.77
CA ALA A 109 -6.34 1.44 -1.97
C ALA A 109 -6.95 0.20 -1.32
N ILE A 110 -7.13 0.25 -0.01
CA ILE A 110 -7.59 -0.91 0.76
C ILE A 110 -9.05 -1.20 0.42
N ALA A 111 -9.36 -2.48 0.23
CA ALA A 111 -10.67 -2.97 -0.18
C ALA A 111 -11.23 -2.35 -1.48
N LYS A 112 -10.36 -1.83 -2.37
CA LYS A 112 -10.79 -1.23 -3.66
C LYS A 112 -11.67 -2.17 -4.50
N ASP A 113 -11.44 -3.48 -4.43
CA ASP A 113 -12.19 -4.50 -5.15
C ASP A 113 -13.64 -4.67 -4.66
N ALA A 114 -13.95 -4.23 -3.43
CA ALA A 114 -15.30 -4.24 -2.89
C ALA A 114 -16.08 -2.94 -3.17
N ALA A 115 -15.42 -1.89 -3.65
CA ALA A 115 -16.05 -0.58 -3.85
C ALA A 115 -16.88 -0.53 -5.15
N PRO A 116 -17.98 0.25 -5.21
CA PRO A 116 -18.67 0.55 -6.46
C PRO A 116 -17.76 1.22 -7.50
N PRO A 117 -18.02 1.08 -8.83
CA PRO A 117 -17.14 1.63 -9.87
C PRO A 117 -16.87 3.13 -9.77
N ASP A 118 -17.87 3.92 -9.36
CA ASP A 118 -17.76 5.38 -9.19
C ASP A 118 -16.93 5.77 -7.96
N VAL A 119 -16.85 4.90 -6.94
CA VAL A 119 -15.93 5.04 -5.81
C VAL A 119 -14.53 4.61 -6.23
N GLN A 120 -14.39 3.44 -6.88
CA GLN A 120 -13.09 2.91 -7.34
C GLN A 120 -12.29 3.93 -8.18
N ALA A 121 -12.97 4.65 -9.07
CA ALA A 121 -12.36 5.66 -9.94
C ALA A 121 -11.79 6.89 -9.20
N LYS A 122 -11.96 6.99 -7.88
CA LYS A 122 -11.51 8.12 -7.04
C LYS A 122 -10.45 7.74 -6.01
N LEU A 123 -10.00 6.48 -6.00
CA LEU A 123 -9.09 5.93 -5.00
C LEU A 123 -7.67 5.77 -5.57
N GLY A 124 -6.66 5.82 -4.72
CA GLY A 124 -5.29 5.45 -5.07
C GLY A 124 -4.63 6.40 -6.09
N HIS A 125 -5.01 7.67 -6.11
CA HIS A 125 -4.41 8.68 -6.98
C HIS A 125 -3.15 9.28 -6.32
N TYR A 126 -2.07 8.50 -6.27
CA TYR A 126 -0.88 8.82 -5.49
C TYR A 126 -0.21 10.17 -5.80
N PRO A 127 -0.17 10.68 -7.06
CA PRO A 127 0.37 12.03 -7.32
C PRO A 127 -0.39 13.13 -6.58
N GLU A 128 -1.72 13.06 -6.53
CA GLU A 128 -2.57 14.00 -5.81
C GLU A 128 -2.43 13.81 -4.30
N LEU A 129 -2.42 12.56 -3.83
CA LEU A 129 -2.28 12.22 -2.41
C LEU A 129 -0.93 12.68 -1.85
N ALA A 130 0.16 12.49 -2.60
CA ALA A 130 1.51 12.93 -2.25
C ALA A 130 1.56 14.45 -2.05
N LYS A 131 1.05 15.20 -3.04
CA LYS A 131 1.02 16.66 -2.99
C LYS A 131 0.11 17.20 -1.89
N ALA A 132 -1.02 16.56 -1.64
CA ALA A 132 -1.90 16.93 -0.53
C ALA A 132 -1.21 16.70 0.82
N THR A 133 -0.58 15.54 0.99
CA THR A 133 0.15 15.17 2.22
C THR A 133 1.32 16.11 2.47
N ALA A 134 2.13 16.40 1.45
CA ALA A 134 3.27 17.31 1.56
C ALA A 134 2.87 18.75 1.91
N ARG A 135 1.69 19.21 1.46
CA ARG A 135 1.15 20.51 1.86
C ARG A 135 0.62 20.52 3.30
N ALA A 136 0.13 19.38 3.79
CA ALA A 136 -0.47 19.29 5.12
C ALA A 136 0.58 19.21 6.24
N ILE A 137 1.72 18.56 5.98
CA ILE A 137 2.82 18.43 6.94
C ILE A 137 3.72 19.69 6.85
N PRO A 138 3.94 20.45 7.94
CA PRO A 138 4.64 21.74 7.90
C PRO A 138 6.08 21.71 7.37
N ASN A 139 6.83 20.64 7.65
CA ASN A 139 8.25 20.51 7.34
C ASN A 139 8.52 19.32 6.41
N THR A 140 7.95 19.35 5.20
CA THR A 140 8.06 18.23 4.26
C THR A 140 8.89 18.52 3.03
N THR A 141 9.77 17.55 2.73
CA THR A 141 10.40 17.39 1.41
C THR A 141 9.67 16.28 0.68
N LEU A 142 9.09 16.57 -0.48
CA LEU A 142 8.47 15.58 -1.35
C LEU A 142 9.43 15.19 -2.48
N VAL A 143 9.67 13.89 -2.62
CA VAL A 143 10.39 13.27 -3.75
C VAL A 143 9.41 12.34 -4.47
N GLU A 144 9.14 12.65 -5.73
CA GLU A 144 8.26 11.88 -6.60
C GLU A 144 9.10 11.04 -7.58
N PHE A 145 8.66 9.80 -7.83
CA PHE A 145 9.22 8.90 -8.84
C PHE A 145 8.13 8.64 -9.91
N PRO A 146 8.11 9.42 -11.02
CA PRO A 146 7.02 9.42 -11.99
C PRO A 146 6.68 8.07 -12.65
N ASP A 147 7.68 7.19 -12.72
CA ASP A 147 7.60 5.91 -13.41
C ASP A 147 7.57 4.70 -12.45
N MET A 148 7.55 4.93 -11.13
CA MET A 148 7.56 3.86 -10.12
C MET A 148 6.21 3.65 -9.45
N GLY A 149 5.94 2.42 -9.03
CA GLY A 149 4.72 2.03 -8.33
C GLY A 149 4.88 2.07 -6.80
N HIS A 150 4.16 1.20 -6.11
CA HIS A 150 4.12 1.15 -4.63
C HIS A 150 5.47 0.86 -3.94
N ALA A 151 6.41 0.20 -4.63
CA ALA A 151 7.67 -0.22 -4.02
C ALA A 151 8.89 0.37 -4.77
N PRO A 152 9.07 1.71 -4.79
CA PRO A 152 10.16 2.36 -5.54
C PRO A 152 11.55 1.84 -5.13
N GLN A 153 11.75 1.54 -3.84
CA GLN A 153 12.99 0.98 -3.29
C GLN A 153 13.35 -0.39 -3.87
N MET A 154 12.36 -1.13 -4.37
CA MET A 154 12.55 -2.43 -5.01
C MET A 154 12.59 -2.32 -6.54
N GLN A 155 11.84 -1.36 -7.11
CA GLN A 155 11.74 -1.19 -8.56
C GLN A 155 13.04 -0.65 -9.16
N ASP A 156 13.60 0.41 -8.57
CA ASP A 156 14.90 0.99 -8.89
C ASP A 156 15.65 1.39 -7.59
N PRO A 157 16.39 0.43 -7.01
CA PRO A 157 17.15 0.69 -5.79
C PRO A 157 18.20 1.79 -5.92
N GLN A 158 18.78 2.01 -7.11
CA GLN A 158 19.84 3.01 -7.28
C GLN A 158 19.27 4.43 -7.20
N ALA A 159 18.22 4.70 -7.98
CA ALA A 159 17.54 5.99 -7.94
C ALA A 159 16.93 6.26 -6.56
N PHE A 160 16.31 5.25 -5.95
CA PHE A 160 15.75 5.36 -4.61
C PHE A 160 16.82 5.68 -3.55
N HIS A 161 17.93 4.93 -3.51
CA HIS A 161 18.98 5.17 -2.51
C HIS A 161 19.67 6.52 -2.70
N LYS A 162 19.87 6.96 -3.96
CA LYS A 162 20.39 8.31 -4.23
C LYS A 162 19.49 9.38 -3.61
N ALA A 163 18.18 9.30 -3.86
CA ALA A 163 17.22 10.25 -3.30
C ALA A 163 17.06 10.17 -1.78
N LEU A 164 17.34 9.02 -1.16
CA LEU A 164 17.26 8.84 0.29
C LEU A 164 18.49 9.37 1.03
N LEU A 165 19.67 9.30 0.42
CA LEU A 165 20.95 9.65 1.04
C LEU A 165 21.39 11.09 0.79
N GLU A 166 20.82 11.76 -0.21
CA GLU A 166 20.96 13.20 -0.48
C GLU A 166 20.07 14.05 0.44
#